data_AF-W4K6K2-F1
#
_entry.id   AF-W4K6K2-F1
#
_cell.length_a   1.000
_cell.length_b   1.000
_cell.length_c   1.000
_cell.angle_alpha   90.00
_cell.angle_beta   90.00
_cell.angle_gamma   90.00
#
_symmetry.space_group_name_H-M   'P 1'
#
loop_
_entity.id
_entity.type
_entity.pdbx_description
1 polymer ?
#
loop_
_entity_poly.entity_id
_entity_poly.type
_entity_poly.pdbx_seq_one_letter_code
_entity_poly.pdbx_strand_id
1 'polypeptide(L)'
;MEVEHWVELDPLRSASPVVGDEQVLDVELDRHTQLLPVSDGGGESKRAVMAMLCGPRSEKRDPGIVSDTNSVQSDQNPLEAAPGYAVILRSLVPRFPMTMRDVKGRIAPQVPYKLMPSLAQFRALVAGRREAIKWGRARALKEAYDARVRMSSPPDAERMIPLTIGDIFRWLEDEGFFHPARPKAQAEDAPDEKKVIGHTADASVPMGAQSDAFCPA
;
A
#
# COMPACT_ATOMS: atom_id res chain seq x y z
N MET A 1 4.65 25.27 -13.03
CA MET A 1 5.74 24.31 -13.26
C MET A 1 5.66 23.27 -12.16
N GLU A 2 5.51 22.00 -12.52
CA GLU A 2 5.53 20.88 -11.58
C GLU A 2 6.83 20.09 -11.82
N VAL A 3 7.53 19.72 -10.77
CA VAL A 3 8.79 18.97 -10.84
C VAL A 3 8.58 17.62 -10.17
N GLU A 4 8.62 16.56 -10.96
CA GLU A 4 8.65 15.19 -10.46
C GLU A 4 10.11 14.72 -10.36
N HIS A 5 10.56 14.49 -9.12
CA HIS A 5 11.87 13.91 -8.82
C HIS A 5 11.68 12.56 -8.14
N TRP A 6 12.36 11.53 -8.63
CA TRP A 6 12.28 10.17 -8.10
C TRP A 6 13.50 9.91 -7.21
N VAL A 7 13.27 9.72 -5.91
CA VAL A 7 14.35 9.40 -4.96
C VAL A 7 14.65 7.90 -5.01
N GLU A 8 15.83 7.53 -5.50
CA GLU A 8 16.35 6.18 -5.31
C GLU A 8 16.79 5.97 -3.85
N LEU A 9 16.50 4.78 -3.32
CA LEU A 9 16.90 4.37 -1.98
C LEU A 9 17.99 3.32 -2.09
N ASP A 10 19.06 3.46 -1.31
CA ASP A 10 20.18 2.50 -1.27
C ASP A 10 19.66 1.05 -1.13
N PRO A 11 19.86 0.18 -2.15
CA PRO A 11 19.44 -1.21 -2.11
C PRO A 11 20.05 -2.00 -0.95
N LEU A 12 21.26 -1.61 -0.51
CA LEU A 12 22.03 -2.28 0.53
C LEU A 12 21.63 -1.82 1.95
N ARG A 13 20.79 -0.78 2.07
CA ARG A 13 20.37 -0.18 3.35
C ARG A 13 21.54 0.15 4.27
N SER A 14 22.62 0.69 3.71
CA SER A 14 23.76 1.12 4.50
C SER A 14 23.34 2.18 5.53
N ALA A 15 23.93 2.12 6.72
CA ALA A 15 23.70 3.10 7.78
C ALA A 15 24.44 4.42 7.53
N SER A 16 25.31 4.46 6.52
CA SER A 16 26.04 5.65 6.06
C SER A 16 25.16 6.50 5.14
N PRO A 17 25.08 7.83 5.34
CA PRO A 17 24.47 8.70 4.34
C PRO A 17 25.32 8.69 3.06
N VAL A 18 24.67 8.51 1.91
CA VAL A 18 25.27 8.55 0.58
C VAL A 18 24.60 9.66 -0.23
N VAL A 19 25.35 10.36 -1.07
CA VAL A 19 24.80 11.33 -2.03
C VAL A 19 23.98 10.57 -3.07
N GLY A 20 22.70 10.92 -3.20
CA GLY A 20 21.80 10.36 -4.23
C GLY A 20 21.89 11.11 -5.55
N ASP A 21 20.89 10.91 -6.41
CA ASP A 21 20.84 11.57 -7.72
C ASP A 21 20.55 13.08 -7.62
N GLU A 22 21.35 13.88 -8.32
CA GLU A 22 21.14 15.32 -8.45
C GLU A 22 20.39 15.63 -9.76
N GLN A 23 19.31 16.41 -9.67
CA GLN A 23 18.55 16.87 -10.84
C GLN A 23 18.66 18.39 -10.97
N VAL A 24 19.46 18.84 -11.93
CA VAL A 24 19.59 20.25 -12.29
C VAL A 24 18.53 20.61 -13.33
N LEU A 25 17.84 21.74 -13.14
CA LEU A 25 16.85 22.26 -14.08
C LEU A 25 17.13 23.73 -14.35
N ASP A 26 17.25 24.09 -15.64
CA ASP A 26 17.24 25.48 -16.07
C ASP A 26 15.80 26.00 -16.02
N VAL A 27 15.58 27.12 -15.33
CA VAL A 27 14.27 27.76 -15.17
C VAL A 27 14.31 29.14 -15.80
N GLU A 28 13.60 29.30 -16.90
CA GLU A 28 13.39 30.62 -17.52
C GLU A 28 12.48 31.47 -16.62
N LEU A 29 13.00 32.61 -16.18
CA LEU A 29 12.25 33.64 -15.45
C LEU A 29 12.07 34.86 -16.35
N ASP A 30 10.93 35.54 -16.23
CA ASP A 30 10.74 36.84 -16.85
C ASP A 30 11.79 37.83 -16.30
N ARG A 31 12.31 38.71 -17.15
CA ARG A 31 13.31 39.73 -16.80
C ARG A 31 12.78 40.74 -15.78
N HIS A 32 11.46 40.82 -15.62
CA HIS A 32 10.78 41.66 -14.65
C HIS A 32 10.42 40.92 -13.34
N THR A 33 10.81 39.65 -13.18
CA THR A 33 10.60 38.88 -11.95
C THR A 33 11.38 39.50 -10.79
N GLN A 34 10.68 40.07 -9.81
CA GLN A 34 11.30 40.59 -8.58
C GLN A 34 11.56 39.45 -7.60
N LEU A 35 12.84 39.20 -7.29
CA LEU A 35 13.24 38.24 -6.26
C LEU A 35 13.05 38.88 -4.87
N LEU A 36 12.13 38.31 -4.09
CA LEU A 36 11.93 38.72 -2.70
C LEU A 36 13.06 38.16 -1.80
N PRO A 37 13.42 38.84 -0.69
CA PRO A 37 14.35 38.30 0.30
C PRO A 37 13.92 36.94 0.82
N VAL A 38 14.88 36.08 1.17
CA VAL A 38 14.60 34.79 1.79
C VAL A 38 13.95 35.01 3.15
N SER A 39 12.68 34.64 3.29
CA SER A 39 11.96 34.70 4.57
C SER A 39 12.46 33.62 5.53
N ASP A 40 13.26 34.01 6.54
CA ASP A 40 13.82 33.11 7.56
C ASP A 40 12.75 32.33 8.36
N GLY A 41 11.49 32.80 8.36
CA GLY A 41 10.35 32.13 9.02
C GLY A 41 9.92 30.78 8.41
N GLY A 42 10.55 30.30 7.33
CA GLY A 42 10.17 29.06 6.65
C GLY A 42 10.88 27.77 7.12
N GLY A 43 11.92 27.87 7.96
CA GLY A 43 12.82 26.75 8.27
C GLY A 43 12.20 25.64 9.14
N GLU A 44 11.33 26.00 10.08
CA GLU A 44 10.80 25.07 11.08
C GLU A 44 9.80 24.08 10.48
N SER A 45 8.92 24.55 9.59
CA SER A 45 7.87 23.72 8.97
C SER A 45 8.44 22.61 8.08
N LYS A 46 9.55 22.88 7.35
CA LYS A 46 10.19 21.86 6.51
C LYS A 46 10.97 20.82 7.33
N ARG A 47 11.63 21.24 8.42
CA ARG A 47 12.30 20.30 9.34
C ARG A 47 11.30 19.43 10.10
N ALA A 48 10.14 19.96 10.49
CA ALA A 48 9.09 19.20 11.16
C ALA A 48 8.56 18.03 10.30
N VAL A 49 8.35 18.25 8.99
CA VAL A 49 7.91 17.18 8.07
C VAL A 49 8.98 16.09 7.93
N MET A 50 10.25 16.46 7.81
CA MET A 50 11.35 15.48 7.77
C MET A 50 11.48 14.69 9.09
N ALA A 51 11.35 15.36 10.24
CA ALA A 51 11.37 14.72 11.55
C ALA A 51 10.18 13.76 11.77
N MET A 52 9.02 14.03 11.17
CA MET A 52 7.87 13.11 11.18
C MET A 52 8.09 11.86 10.32
N LEU A 53 8.79 12.00 9.19
CA LEU A 53 9.07 10.90 8.26
C LEU A 53 10.27 10.05 8.69
N CYS A 54 11.22 10.62 9.43
CA CYS A 54 12.43 9.97 9.95
C CYS A 54 12.42 9.83 11.47
N GLY A 55 11.24 9.64 12.08
CA GLY A 55 11.14 9.30 13.50
C GLY A 55 11.92 8.01 13.83
N PRO A 56 12.54 7.90 15.02
CA PRO A 56 13.35 6.74 15.38
C PRO A 56 12.48 5.48 15.35
N ARG A 57 12.88 4.49 14.53
CA ARG A 57 12.33 3.14 14.63
C ARG A 57 12.59 2.64 16.03
N SER A 58 11.51 2.38 16.78
CA SER A 58 11.57 1.76 18.09
C SER A 58 11.92 0.27 17.93
N GLU A 59 13.20 -0.01 17.68
CA GLU A 59 13.76 -1.34 17.79
C GLU A 59 13.84 -1.71 19.28
N LYS A 60 12.75 -2.30 19.78
CA LYS A 60 12.75 -3.33 20.83
C LYS A 60 11.33 -3.80 21.13
N ARG A 61 11.04 -5.05 20.77
CA ARG A 61 10.22 -5.97 21.57
C ARG A 61 10.62 -7.40 21.23
N ASP A 62 11.29 -8.03 22.18
CA ASP A 62 11.66 -9.44 22.16
C ASP A 62 10.43 -10.36 22.13
N PRO A 63 10.58 -11.61 21.67
CA PRO A 63 9.46 -12.55 21.53
C PRO A 63 9.08 -13.19 22.88
N GLY A 64 7.79 -13.49 23.03
CA GLY A 64 7.33 -14.50 23.99
C GLY A 64 6.65 -13.96 25.26
N ILE A 65 5.38 -13.54 25.13
CA ILE A 65 4.37 -13.85 26.14
C ILE A 65 3.19 -14.49 25.42
N VAL A 66 2.94 -15.76 25.72
CA VAL A 66 1.70 -16.45 25.34
C VAL A 66 0.54 -15.84 26.12
N SER A 67 -0.56 -15.54 25.43
CA SER A 67 -1.85 -15.30 26.05
C SER A 67 -2.92 -15.82 25.10
N ASP A 68 -3.37 -17.03 25.39
CA ASP A 68 -4.55 -17.61 24.79
C ASP A 68 -5.77 -16.77 25.17
N THR A 69 -6.31 -16.04 24.20
CA THR A 69 -7.70 -15.56 24.27
C THR A 69 -8.42 -16.00 23.01
N ASN A 70 -9.38 -16.90 23.22
CA ASN A 70 -10.24 -17.51 22.23
C ASN A 70 -10.68 -16.60 21.09
N SER A 71 -10.75 -17.22 19.91
CA SER A 71 -11.80 -16.99 18.92
C SER A 71 -13.13 -16.55 19.56
N VAL A 72 -13.49 -15.28 19.37
CA VAL A 72 -14.88 -14.82 19.44
C VAL A 72 -15.24 -14.29 18.06
N GLN A 73 -16.48 -14.55 17.67
CA GLN A 73 -16.98 -14.40 16.31
C GLN A 73 -17.06 -12.92 15.87
N SER A 74 -17.32 -12.76 14.58
CA SER A 74 -17.74 -11.51 13.95
C SER A 74 -19.10 -11.06 14.50
N ASP A 75 -19.14 -10.59 15.75
CA ASP A 75 -20.30 -9.91 16.30
C ASP A 75 -20.25 -8.41 16.01
N GLN A 76 -21.41 -7.89 15.63
CA GLN A 76 -21.58 -6.50 15.23
C GLN A 76 -21.47 -5.61 16.47
N ASN A 77 -20.37 -4.87 16.62
CA ASN A 77 -20.25 -3.87 17.68
C ASN A 77 -20.99 -2.59 17.26
N PRO A 78 -22.16 -2.25 17.83
CA PRO A 78 -23.04 -1.26 17.25
C PRO A 78 -23.16 -0.04 18.16
N LEU A 79 -22.08 0.75 18.33
CA LEU A 79 -22.14 2.09 18.95
C LEU A 79 -20.84 2.92 18.83
N GLU A 80 -20.21 2.94 17.66
CA GLU A 80 -19.49 4.14 17.22
C GLU A 80 -19.98 4.48 15.82
N ALA A 81 -20.79 5.54 15.71
CA ALA A 81 -21.36 5.96 14.44
C ALA A 81 -20.20 6.37 13.52
N ALA A 82 -19.86 5.50 12.55
CA ALA A 82 -18.69 5.65 11.70
C ALA A 82 -18.59 7.11 11.20
N PRO A 83 -17.48 7.82 11.48
CA PRO A 83 -17.41 9.27 11.28
C PRO A 83 -17.91 9.66 9.90
N GLY A 84 -18.66 10.77 9.79
CA GLY A 84 -19.36 11.14 8.55
C GLY A 84 -18.45 11.18 7.30
N TYR A 85 -17.17 11.50 7.48
CA TYR A 85 -16.16 11.41 6.43
C TYR A 85 -15.92 9.98 5.92
N ALA A 86 -15.90 8.97 6.79
CA ALA A 86 -15.63 7.57 6.43
C ALA A 86 -16.72 7.01 5.51
N VAL A 87 -17.99 7.37 5.73
CA VAL A 87 -19.10 7.02 4.82
C VAL A 87 -18.86 7.60 3.43
N ILE A 88 -18.41 8.85 3.34
CA ILE A 88 -18.08 9.50 2.07
C ILE A 88 -16.86 8.82 1.41
N LEU A 89 -15.77 8.60 2.15
CA LEU A 89 -14.56 7.95 1.62
C LEU A 89 -14.85 6.54 1.11
N ARG A 90 -15.59 5.69 1.85
CA ARG A 90 -16.00 4.35 1.37
C ARG A 90 -16.81 4.41 0.07
N SER A 91 -17.64 5.44 -0.13
CA SER A 91 -18.37 5.64 -1.39
C SER A 91 -17.48 6.08 -2.57
N LEU A 92 -16.34 6.72 -2.27
CA LEU A 92 -15.39 7.21 -3.28
C LEU A 92 -14.32 6.18 -3.64
N VAL A 93 -13.89 5.32 -2.70
CA VAL A 93 -12.82 4.32 -2.88
C VAL A 93 -12.94 3.50 -4.18
N PRO A 94 -14.13 2.99 -4.61
CA PRO A 94 -14.25 2.24 -5.86
C PRO A 94 -13.91 3.03 -7.15
N ARG A 95 -13.90 4.37 -7.08
CA ARG A 95 -13.52 5.25 -8.20
C ARG A 95 -12.01 5.40 -8.35
N PHE A 96 -11.25 5.07 -7.30
CA PHE A 96 -9.80 5.19 -7.23
C PHE A 96 -9.17 3.82 -6.94
N PRO A 97 -9.20 2.88 -7.91
CA PRO A 97 -8.58 1.56 -7.76
C PRO A 97 -7.04 1.65 -7.75
N MET A 98 -6.37 0.63 -7.23
CA MET A 98 -4.91 0.50 -7.33
C MET A 98 -4.48 -0.42 -8.47
N THR A 99 -5.35 -1.36 -8.83
CA THR A 99 -5.08 -2.33 -9.88
C THR A 99 -6.23 -2.41 -10.88
N MET A 100 -5.93 -2.84 -12.10
CA MET A 100 -6.92 -3.12 -13.15
C MET A 100 -7.95 -4.17 -12.72
N ARG A 101 -7.64 -5.03 -11.75
CA ARG A 101 -8.57 -6.02 -11.20
C ARG A 101 -9.63 -5.40 -10.27
N ASP A 102 -9.35 -4.23 -9.70
CA ASP A 102 -10.28 -3.51 -8.83
C ASP A 102 -11.24 -2.61 -9.65
N VAL A 103 -11.00 -2.46 -10.96
CA VAL A 103 -11.84 -1.67 -11.87
C VAL A 103 -13.15 -2.42 -12.15
N LYS A 104 -14.25 -1.91 -11.59
CA LYS A 104 -15.59 -2.44 -11.88
C LYS A 104 -16.17 -1.82 -13.17
N GLY A 105 -15.77 -2.34 -14.33
CA GLY A 105 -16.31 -1.92 -15.63
C GLY A 105 -15.40 -2.27 -16.81
N ARG A 106 -15.83 -1.92 -18.03
CA ARG A 106 -15.03 -2.07 -19.26
C ARG A 106 -14.13 -0.86 -19.57
N ILE A 107 -14.39 0.29 -18.93
CA ILE A 107 -13.65 1.53 -19.14
C ILE A 107 -12.62 1.68 -18.02
N ALA A 108 -11.35 1.84 -18.37
CA ALA A 108 -10.30 2.13 -17.39
C ALA A 108 -10.52 3.53 -16.79
N PRO A 109 -10.51 3.68 -15.46
CA PRO A 109 -10.70 4.98 -14.83
C PRO A 109 -9.47 5.86 -15.06
N GLN A 110 -9.72 7.14 -15.37
CA GLN A 110 -8.67 8.15 -15.41
C GLN A 110 -8.28 8.50 -13.97
N VAL A 111 -7.07 8.12 -13.57
CA VAL A 111 -6.50 8.36 -12.24
C VAL A 111 -5.12 9.02 -12.38
N PRO A 112 -4.73 9.96 -11.50
CA PRO A 112 -3.47 10.71 -11.60
C PRO A 112 -2.25 9.92 -11.12
N TYR A 113 -2.29 8.59 -11.24
CA TYR A 113 -1.23 7.67 -10.81
C TYR A 113 -1.26 6.40 -11.65
N LYS A 114 -0.14 5.68 -11.73
CA LYS A 114 -0.02 4.50 -12.59
C LYS A 114 -0.80 3.31 -12.02
N LEU A 115 -1.88 2.92 -12.70
CA LEU A 115 -2.71 1.77 -12.35
C LEU A 115 -2.02 0.45 -12.73
N MET A 116 -1.88 -0.51 -11.78
CA MET A 116 -1.15 -1.76 -12.03
C MET A 116 -2.05 -2.87 -12.59
N PRO A 117 -1.61 -3.72 -13.53
CA PRO A 117 -2.44 -4.82 -14.03
C PRO A 117 -2.89 -5.83 -12.96
N SER A 118 -2.12 -6.01 -11.87
CA SER A 118 -2.51 -6.86 -10.75
C SER A 118 -1.79 -6.49 -9.44
N LEU A 119 -2.32 -6.97 -8.31
CA LEU A 119 -1.71 -6.80 -6.98
C LEU A 119 -0.35 -7.48 -6.87
N ALA A 120 -0.11 -8.58 -7.59
CA ALA A 120 1.19 -9.25 -7.64
C ALA A 120 2.24 -8.35 -8.29
N GLN A 121 1.92 -7.72 -9.43
CA GLN A 121 2.79 -6.76 -10.08
C GLN A 121 2.98 -5.48 -9.25
N PHE A 122 1.94 -5.00 -8.57
CA PHE A 122 2.06 -3.90 -7.62
C PHE A 122 3.06 -4.23 -6.48
N ARG A 123 2.98 -5.42 -5.90
CA ARG A 123 3.92 -5.89 -4.86
C ARG A 123 5.35 -6.04 -5.39
N ALA A 124 5.52 -6.44 -6.65
CA ALA A 124 6.83 -6.57 -7.30
C ALA A 124 7.53 -5.23 -7.61
N LEU A 125 6.84 -4.08 -7.55
CA LEU A 125 7.47 -2.77 -7.63
C LEU A 125 8.40 -2.52 -6.44
N VAL A 126 9.46 -1.73 -6.64
CA VAL A 126 10.32 -1.20 -5.55
C VAL A 126 9.50 -0.38 -4.56
N ALA A 127 9.94 -0.36 -3.29
CA ALA A 127 9.16 0.20 -2.18
C ALA A 127 8.71 1.65 -2.43
N GLY A 128 9.62 2.54 -2.83
CA GLY A 128 9.29 3.93 -3.13
C GLY A 128 8.19 4.10 -4.18
N ARG A 129 8.18 3.26 -5.22
CA ARG A 129 7.15 3.28 -6.28
C ARG A 129 5.79 2.79 -5.79
N ARG A 130 5.77 1.82 -4.86
CA ARG A 130 4.52 1.37 -4.20
C ARG A 130 3.93 2.48 -3.35
N GLU A 131 4.75 3.10 -2.50
CA GLU A 131 4.30 4.20 -1.63
C GLU A 131 3.88 5.44 -2.44
N ALA A 132 4.59 5.77 -3.53
CA ALA A 132 4.17 6.84 -4.44
C ALA A 132 2.78 6.61 -5.05
N ILE A 133 2.45 5.38 -5.46
CA ILE A 133 1.11 5.02 -5.96
C ILE A 133 0.07 5.08 -4.83
N LYS A 134 0.39 4.57 -3.63
CA LYS A 134 -0.51 4.68 -2.47
C LYS A 134 -0.82 6.15 -2.13
N TRP A 135 0.20 7.00 -2.14
CA TRP A 135 0.10 8.43 -1.83
C TRP A 135 -0.66 9.18 -2.92
N GLY A 136 -0.42 8.87 -4.19
CA GLY A 136 -1.18 9.39 -5.33
C GLY A 136 -2.68 9.03 -5.25
N ARG A 137 -3.00 7.81 -4.80
CA ARG A 137 -4.38 7.40 -4.50
C ARG A 137 -5.00 8.20 -3.35
N ALA A 138 -4.29 8.38 -2.24
CA ALA A 138 -4.77 9.18 -1.11
C ALA A 138 -5.01 10.65 -1.51
N ARG A 139 -4.13 11.24 -2.32
CA ARG A 139 -4.28 12.58 -2.91
C ARG A 139 -5.55 12.68 -3.78
N ALA A 140 -5.73 11.77 -4.74
CA ALA A 140 -6.90 11.76 -5.61
C ALA A 140 -8.22 11.57 -4.84
N LEU A 141 -8.19 10.74 -3.79
CA LEU A 141 -9.33 10.54 -2.90
C LEU A 141 -9.64 11.80 -2.06
N LYS A 142 -8.61 12.55 -1.61
CA LYS A 142 -8.76 13.85 -0.96
C LYS A 142 -9.41 14.88 -1.87
N GLU A 143 -8.93 15.02 -3.11
CA GLU A 143 -9.49 15.96 -4.08
C GLU A 143 -10.98 15.68 -4.37
N ALA A 144 -11.35 14.40 -4.47
CA ALA A 144 -12.74 13.98 -4.63
C ALA A 144 -13.59 14.19 -3.36
N TYR A 145 -12.99 14.05 -2.17
CA TYR A 145 -13.62 14.39 -0.90
C TYR A 145 -13.88 15.90 -0.82
N ASP A 146 -12.85 16.73 -1.00
CA ASP A 146 -12.94 18.20 -0.99
C ASP A 146 -13.94 18.73 -2.05
N ALA A 147 -14.01 18.11 -3.23
CA ALA A 147 -15.02 18.43 -4.23
C ALA A 147 -16.44 18.12 -3.73
N ARG A 148 -16.64 16.97 -3.06
CA ARG A 148 -17.94 16.58 -2.52
C ARG A 148 -18.36 17.44 -1.31
N VAL A 149 -17.43 17.84 -0.45
CA VAL A 149 -17.69 18.81 0.64
C VAL A 149 -18.16 20.14 0.06
N ARG A 150 -17.47 20.67 -0.96
CA ARG A 150 -17.86 21.92 -1.66
C ARG A 150 -19.20 21.86 -2.39
N MET A 151 -19.65 20.67 -2.79
CA MET A 151 -20.96 20.45 -3.43
C MET A 151 -22.08 20.12 -2.44
N SER A 152 -21.78 19.96 -1.15
CA SER A 152 -22.79 19.68 -0.12
C SER A 152 -23.48 20.96 0.34
N SER A 153 -24.69 20.83 0.90
CA SER A 153 -25.43 21.98 1.42
C SER A 153 -24.71 22.59 2.64
N PRO A 154 -24.86 23.90 2.94
CA PRO A 154 -24.19 24.55 4.07
C PRO A 154 -24.30 23.80 5.42
N PRO A 155 -25.50 23.36 5.89
CA PRO A 155 -25.61 22.65 7.17
C PRO A 155 -24.98 21.25 7.18
N ASP A 156 -24.72 20.66 6.01
CA ASP A 156 -23.96 19.41 5.90
C ASP A 156 -22.45 19.68 5.83
N ALA A 157 -22.03 20.75 5.13
CA ALA A 157 -20.63 21.12 4.96
C ALA A 157 -19.96 21.51 6.29
N GLU A 158 -20.66 22.21 7.18
CA GLU A 158 -20.17 22.53 8.54
C GLU A 158 -19.91 21.29 9.41
N ARG A 159 -20.52 20.14 9.07
CA ARG A 159 -20.32 18.86 9.77
C ARG A 159 -19.18 18.02 9.16
N MET A 160 -18.56 18.47 8.07
CA MET A 160 -17.49 17.73 7.41
C MET A 160 -16.12 18.16 7.95
N ILE A 161 -15.39 17.19 8.48
CA ILE A 161 -14.05 17.40 9.04
C ILE A 161 -13.06 17.61 7.88
N PRO A 162 -12.25 18.69 7.86
CA PRO A 162 -11.22 18.85 6.86
C PRO A 162 -10.11 17.81 7.07
N LEU A 163 -9.97 16.89 6.10
CA LEU A 163 -8.96 15.84 6.14
C LEU A 163 -7.69 16.24 5.38
N THR A 164 -6.52 15.89 5.91
CA THR A 164 -5.26 15.96 5.16
C THR A 164 -5.07 14.70 4.30
N ILE A 165 -4.07 14.72 3.40
CA ILE A 165 -3.68 13.51 2.64
C ILE A 165 -3.21 12.40 3.61
N GLY A 166 -2.55 12.76 4.71
CA GLY A 166 -2.05 11.81 5.71
C GLY A 166 -3.16 11.10 6.47
N ASP A 167 -4.26 11.81 6.80
CA ASP A 167 -5.41 11.20 7.50
C ASP A 167 -6.12 10.19 6.60
N ILE A 168 -6.31 10.54 5.32
CA ILE A 168 -6.89 9.65 4.32
C ILE A 168 -5.97 8.45 4.04
N PHE A 169 -4.64 8.67 4.01
CA PHE A 169 -3.67 7.59 3.84
C PHE A 169 -3.73 6.59 5.00
N ARG A 170 -3.72 7.07 6.26
CA ARG A 170 -3.86 6.22 7.45
C ARG A 170 -5.18 5.45 7.42
N TRP A 171 -6.30 6.13 7.17
CA TRP A 171 -7.60 5.48 7.04
C TRP A 171 -7.63 4.39 5.95
N LEU A 172 -6.95 4.58 4.81
CA LEU A 172 -6.81 3.56 3.78
C LEU A 172 -5.90 2.38 4.18
N GLU A 173 -4.94 2.58 5.10
CA GLU A 173 -4.15 1.49 5.70
C GLU A 173 -4.96 0.72 6.75
N ASP A 174 -5.63 1.44 7.67
CA ASP A 174 -6.42 0.87 8.77
C ASP A 174 -7.60 0.00 8.26
N GLU A 175 -8.30 0.45 7.22
CA GLU A 175 -9.38 -0.34 6.59
C GLU A 175 -8.86 -1.38 5.56
N GLY A 176 -7.54 -1.52 5.43
CA GLY A 176 -6.91 -2.53 4.56
C GLY A 176 -7.06 -2.26 3.06
N PHE A 177 -7.49 -1.08 2.62
CA PHE A 177 -7.74 -0.77 1.22
C PHE A 177 -6.49 -0.82 0.33
N PHE A 178 -5.28 -0.78 0.90
CA PHE A 178 -4.02 -1.01 0.16
C PHE A 178 -3.63 -2.49 0.00
N HIS A 179 -4.22 -3.38 0.80
CA HIS A 179 -3.90 -4.80 0.83
C HIS A 179 -5.19 -5.62 0.87
N PRO A 180 -5.76 -5.99 -0.31
CA PRO A 180 -6.79 -7.02 -0.38
C PRO A 180 -6.34 -8.20 0.47
N ALA A 181 -7.11 -8.48 1.52
CA ALA A 181 -6.79 -9.53 2.47
C ALA A 181 -6.51 -10.80 1.67
N ARG A 182 -5.42 -11.51 2.01
CA ARG A 182 -5.12 -12.81 1.40
C ARG A 182 -6.42 -13.61 1.49
N PRO A 183 -6.97 -14.13 0.37
CA PRO A 183 -8.16 -14.98 0.47
C PRO A 183 -7.80 -16.04 1.49
N LYS A 184 -8.61 -16.15 2.55
CA LYS A 184 -8.40 -17.19 3.56
C LYS A 184 -8.40 -18.49 2.77
N ALA A 185 -7.23 -19.10 2.63
CA ALA A 185 -7.16 -20.45 2.12
C ALA A 185 -8.09 -21.24 3.06
N GLN A 186 -9.08 -21.91 2.48
CA GLN A 186 -9.93 -22.80 3.23
C GLN A 186 -8.99 -23.85 3.81
N ALA A 187 -8.70 -23.70 5.09
CA ALA A 187 -8.04 -24.73 5.86
C ALA A 187 -9.10 -25.79 6.13
N GLU A 188 -8.69 -27.05 5.96
CA GLU A 188 -9.48 -28.25 6.20
C GLU A 188 -10.54 -28.49 5.10
N ASP A 189 -10.69 -29.70 4.56
CA ASP A 189 -10.32 -31.01 5.13
C ASP A 189 -8.90 -31.53 4.85
N ALA A 190 -8.36 -32.20 5.87
CA ALA A 190 -7.20 -33.10 5.79
C ALA A 190 -7.67 -34.55 5.48
N PRO A 191 -6.80 -35.45 4.98
CA PRO A 191 -7.20 -36.83 4.69
C PRO A 191 -7.40 -37.65 5.98
N ASP A 192 -8.49 -38.42 6.03
CA ASP A 192 -8.79 -39.31 7.16
C ASP A 192 -8.12 -40.69 6.96
N GLU A 193 -7.19 -41.05 7.86
CA GLU A 193 -6.31 -42.21 7.73
C GLU A 193 -6.42 -43.17 8.95
N LYS A 194 -7.37 -44.12 8.94
CA LYS A 194 -7.43 -45.34 9.80
C LYS A 194 -8.27 -46.42 9.06
N LYS A 195 -7.98 -47.74 9.06
CA LYS A 195 -6.85 -48.57 9.56
C LYS A 195 -7.02 -50.03 9.04
N VAL A 196 -5.96 -50.62 8.43
CA VAL A 196 -5.51 -52.05 8.40
C VAL A 196 -6.58 -53.18 8.35
N ILE A 197 -6.65 -54.08 7.34
CA ILE A 197 -5.97 -55.40 7.11
C ILE A 197 -6.34 -55.83 5.65
N GLY A 198 -5.61 -56.63 4.84
CA GLY A 198 -4.30 -57.31 4.94
C GLY A 198 -4.24 -58.62 4.09
N HIS A 199 -3.04 -59.09 3.68
CA HIS A 199 -2.73 -60.23 2.75
C HIS A 199 -3.15 -60.02 1.26
N THR A 200 -2.44 -60.52 0.24
CA THR A 200 -1.46 -61.63 0.07
C THR A 200 -0.21 -61.28 -0.80
N ALA A 201 0.68 -62.27 -0.99
CA ALA A 201 1.87 -62.33 -1.88
C ALA A 201 1.65 -61.88 -3.36
N ASP A 202 2.64 -61.73 -4.25
CA ASP A 202 3.94 -62.43 -4.39
C ASP A 202 4.95 -61.66 -5.30
N ALA A 203 6.19 -62.16 -5.42
CA ALA A 203 7.22 -62.00 -6.47
C ALA A 203 7.11 -60.82 -7.50
N SER A 204 8.14 -60.03 -7.81
CA SER A 204 9.50 -60.47 -8.18
C SER A 204 10.45 -59.28 -8.48
N VAL A 205 11.74 -59.53 -8.40
CA VAL A 205 12.89 -58.69 -8.82
C VAL A 205 13.35 -59.26 -10.19
N PRO A 206 13.70 -58.45 -11.24
CA PRO A 206 15.06 -57.89 -11.31
C PRO A 206 15.33 -56.58 -12.08
N MET A 207 16.46 -55.99 -11.68
CA MET A 207 17.47 -55.25 -12.47
C MET A 207 17.15 -54.81 -13.91
N GLY A 208 17.35 -53.51 -14.16
CA GLY A 208 17.54 -52.96 -15.50
C GLY A 208 18.37 -51.68 -15.45
N ALA A 209 19.69 -51.80 -15.53
CA ALA A 209 20.59 -50.65 -15.65
C ALA A 209 20.67 -50.17 -17.10
N GLN A 210 20.70 -48.85 -17.31
CA GLN A 210 21.52 -48.26 -18.36
C GLN A 210 21.77 -46.75 -18.17
N SER A 211 23.00 -46.37 -18.48
CA SER A 211 23.48 -45.04 -18.81
C SER A 211 22.81 -44.55 -20.12
N ASP A 212 22.84 -43.28 -20.52
CA ASP A 212 24.06 -42.55 -20.88
C ASP A 212 23.86 -41.03 -21.04
N ALA A 213 24.98 -40.31 -21.10
CA ALA A 213 25.03 -38.87 -21.33
C ALA A 213 24.73 -38.49 -22.80
N PHE A 214 24.35 -37.23 -23.07
CA PHE A 214 24.98 -36.44 -24.15
C PHE A 214 24.63 -34.93 -24.06
N CYS A 215 25.66 -34.11 -23.91
CA CYS A 215 25.85 -32.79 -24.54
C CYS A 215 27.03 -32.99 -25.53
N PRO A 216 27.24 -32.20 -26.61
CA PRO A 216 27.12 -30.74 -26.73
C PRO A 216 26.42 -30.32 -28.06
N ALA A 217 26.48 -29.09 -28.61
CA ALA A 217 27.26 -27.89 -28.33
C ALA A 217 26.46 -26.60 -28.64
#